data_AF-A0A1G0UMC2-F1
#
_entry.id   AF-A0A1G0UMC2-F1
#
_cell.length_a   1.000
_cell.length_b   1.000
_cell.length_c   1.000
_cell.angle_alpha   90.00
_cell.angle_beta   90.00
_cell.angle_gamma   90.00
#
_symmetry.space_group_name_H-M   'P 1'
#
loop_
_entity.id
_entity.type
_entity.pdbx_description
1 polymer ?
#
loop_
_entity_poly.entity_id
_entity_poly.type
_entity_poly.pdbx_seq_one_letter_code
_entity_poly.pdbx_strand_id
1 'polypeptide(L)'
;MFIDTHAHLFYPNFENDLDQVIERAKNSGVDYMIVPGTDIATSIKAVELAEKYDCIYAAVGVHPHDSKDWNDSSIPKLEELAKKNKVVAIGEIGLDYFYDFSPKEKQIAAFKDQIDLALKLKLPIIVHNRDANEDVMNIICSYKNSGLRAQFHCFAGSVEDARELVEMHHYISFPGNVTFKKMDSIRQVLSRVAIENLLLETDSPFMTPVPHRGERNEPALIKFIAEKFAEVHHLTIEDVGRTTSANVHKLFGIGMKPKLHFTYQIGQSLYINVTNRCNADCIFCDRKGEAIINGYSLKMTKSQEPDAEVYNKEIGDPTRFKEIVFCGYGEPTIRWDVVKQIAKYVKDNGGKTRMNTDGHGNFINKRDITPELKDTIDTVSISLNSTDPGQYAKLMRVDASLHGEMLDFAKKAKNFTHVVLSVVGLSEVDKEAAKKFVVEEVGVDFREREYF
;
A
#
# COMPACT_ATOMS: atom_id res chain seq x y z
N MET A 1 -12.79 7.13 7.17
CA MET A 1 -12.24 6.16 8.13
C MET A 1 -10.74 6.29 8.09
N PHE A 2 -10.15 6.54 9.26
CA PHE A 2 -8.72 6.51 9.52
C PHE A 2 -8.43 5.58 10.67
N ILE A 3 -7.23 5.04 10.69
CA ILE A 3 -6.68 4.32 11.82
C ILE A 3 -5.34 4.96 12.15
N ASP A 4 -5.17 5.39 13.39
CA ASP A 4 -3.90 5.94 13.88
C ASP A 4 -3.03 4.81 14.40
N THR A 5 -1.95 4.48 13.68
CA THR A 5 -1.12 3.32 14.02
C THR A 5 -0.10 3.60 15.12
N HIS A 6 0.02 4.84 15.61
CA HIS A 6 0.98 5.19 16.66
C HIS A 6 0.53 6.41 17.46
N ALA A 7 -0.02 6.18 18.66
CA ALA A 7 -0.39 7.25 19.59
C ALA A 7 -0.13 6.86 21.06
N HIS A 8 0.67 7.64 21.78
CA HIS A 8 1.01 7.42 23.19
C HIS A 8 -0.02 8.06 24.14
N LEU A 9 -1.22 7.49 24.19
CA LEU A 9 -2.35 8.03 24.96
C LEU A 9 -2.25 7.84 26.48
N PHE A 10 -1.23 7.13 26.97
CA PHE A 10 -0.97 6.92 28.40
C PHE A 10 -0.12 8.03 29.05
N TYR A 11 0.36 9.01 28.28
CA TYR A 11 1.15 10.10 28.85
C TYR A 11 0.30 10.97 29.80
N PRO A 12 0.90 11.51 30.88
CA PRO A 12 0.17 12.32 31.87
C PRO A 12 -0.53 13.54 31.28
N ASN A 13 -0.06 14.05 30.14
CA ASN A 13 -0.68 15.19 29.48
C ASN A 13 -2.06 14.90 28.90
N PHE A 14 -2.51 13.64 28.84
CA PHE A 14 -3.88 13.24 28.46
C PHE A 14 -4.77 12.84 29.66
N GLU A 15 -4.21 12.75 30.87
CA GLU A 15 -4.88 12.16 32.04
C GLU A 15 -6.24 12.80 32.37
N ASN A 16 -6.36 14.11 32.17
CA ASN A 16 -7.56 14.88 32.53
C ASN A 16 -8.60 15.00 31.41
N ASP A 17 -8.28 14.60 30.17
CA ASP A 17 -9.17 14.81 29.03
C ASP A 17 -9.19 13.66 28.01
N LEU A 18 -8.63 12.49 28.34
CA LEU A 18 -8.52 11.35 27.43
C LEU A 18 -9.86 10.91 26.81
N ASP A 19 -10.95 10.87 27.60
CA ASP A 19 -12.28 10.53 27.07
C ASP A 19 -12.71 11.50 25.96
N GLN A 20 -12.41 12.79 26.12
CA GLN A 20 -12.73 13.84 25.17
C GLN A 20 -11.81 13.77 23.93
N VAL A 21 -10.54 13.42 24.12
CA VAL A 21 -9.59 13.15 23.01
C VAL A 21 -10.10 12.02 22.13
N ILE A 22 -10.56 10.92 22.72
CA ILE A 22 -11.11 9.78 22.00
C ILE A 22 -12.40 10.16 21.28
N GLU A 23 -13.26 10.97 21.90
CA GLU A 23 -14.47 11.48 21.25
C GLU A 23 -14.14 12.38 20.04
N ARG A 24 -13.17 13.30 20.17
CA ARG A 24 -12.69 14.14 19.06
C ARG A 24 -12.10 13.32 17.92
N ALA A 25 -11.36 12.25 18.24
CA ALA A 25 -10.81 11.33 17.25
C ALA A 25 -11.94 10.64 16.45
N LYS A 26 -12.93 10.07 17.13
CA LYS A 26 -14.11 9.46 16.49
C LYS A 26 -14.88 10.44 15.62
N ASN A 27 -15.14 11.64 16.13
CA ASN A 27 -15.83 12.71 15.39
C ASN A 27 -15.04 13.19 14.15
N SER A 28 -13.72 12.96 14.13
CA SER A 28 -12.84 13.26 12.99
C SER A 28 -12.66 12.06 12.05
N GLY A 29 -13.41 10.97 12.26
CA GLY A 29 -13.38 9.77 11.41
C GLY A 29 -12.25 8.79 11.74
N VAL A 30 -11.63 8.89 12.92
CA VAL A 30 -10.66 7.91 13.43
C VAL A 30 -11.40 6.80 14.16
N ASP A 31 -11.45 5.63 13.53
CA ASP A 31 -12.23 4.50 14.05
C ASP A 31 -11.43 3.67 15.04
N TYR A 32 -10.11 3.58 14.83
CA TYR A 32 -9.18 2.81 15.66
C TYR A 32 -7.87 3.55 15.91
N MET A 33 -7.23 3.25 17.03
CA MET A 33 -5.90 3.75 17.42
C MET A 33 -5.06 2.60 17.98
N ILE A 34 -3.75 2.60 17.70
CA ILE A 34 -2.78 1.68 18.30
C ILE A 34 -1.91 2.47 19.27
N VAL A 35 -1.83 1.99 20.51
CA VAL A 35 -1.04 2.59 21.58
C VAL A 35 0.16 1.69 21.88
N PRO A 36 1.38 2.06 21.44
CA PRO A 36 2.59 1.31 21.74
C PRO A 36 3.17 1.72 23.09
N GLY A 37 3.36 0.74 23.98
CA GLY A 37 4.16 0.92 25.19
C GLY A 37 5.64 1.11 24.86
N THR A 38 6.34 1.89 25.68
CA THR A 38 7.79 2.14 25.54
C THR A 38 8.62 1.38 26.57
N ASP A 39 7.99 0.82 27.60
CA ASP A 39 8.57 -0.06 28.60
C ASP A 39 7.50 -1.02 29.13
N ILE A 40 7.84 -1.86 30.11
CA ILE A 40 6.87 -2.81 30.70
C ILE A 40 5.70 -2.07 31.40
N ALA A 41 5.97 -0.96 32.09
CA ALA A 41 4.95 -0.26 32.85
C ALA A 41 3.93 0.45 31.95
N THR A 42 4.40 1.10 30.89
CA THR A 42 3.59 1.73 29.86
C THR A 42 2.91 0.71 28.95
N SER A 43 3.53 -0.46 28.72
CA SER A 43 2.87 -1.59 28.06
C SER A 43 1.65 -2.08 28.84
N ILE A 44 1.72 -2.14 30.18
CA ILE A 44 0.56 -2.45 31.03
C ILE A 44 -0.53 -1.38 30.84
N LYS A 45 -0.16 -0.09 30.89
CA LYS A 45 -1.13 1.00 30.65
C LYS A 45 -1.76 0.95 29.26
N ALA A 46 -0.98 0.61 28.23
CA ALA A 46 -1.50 0.45 26.87
C ALA A 46 -2.55 -0.67 26.80
N VAL A 47 -2.29 -1.80 27.48
CA VAL A 47 -3.27 -2.90 27.62
C VAL A 47 -4.52 -2.44 28.36
N GLU A 48 -4.38 -1.73 29.47
CA GLU A 48 -5.53 -1.18 30.23
C GLU A 48 -6.38 -0.23 29.38
N LEU A 49 -5.74 0.63 28.56
CA LEU A 49 -6.44 1.49 27.61
C LEU A 49 -7.19 0.68 26.54
N ALA A 50 -6.56 -0.36 26.00
CA ALA A 50 -7.20 -1.23 25.02
C ALA A 50 -8.40 -1.99 25.60
N GLU A 51 -8.33 -2.40 26.87
CA GLU A 51 -9.44 -3.04 27.59
C GLU A 51 -10.57 -2.04 27.91
N LYS A 52 -10.24 -0.77 28.20
CA LYS A 52 -11.23 0.28 28.51
C LYS A 52 -11.99 0.78 27.28
N TYR A 53 -11.32 0.91 26.13
CA TYR A 53 -11.91 1.51 24.93
C TYR A 53 -11.90 0.57 23.73
N ASP A 54 -13.08 0.29 23.17
CA ASP A 54 -13.23 -0.59 22.00
C ASP A 54 -12.36 -0.17 20.81
N CYS A 55 -12.19 1.14 20.59
CA CYS A 55 -11.40 1.70 19.50
C CYS A 55 -9.87 1.70 19.72
N ILE A 56 -9.37 1.25 20.88
CA ILE A 56 -7.93 1.23 21.17
C ILE A 56 -7.39 -0.20 21.14
N TYR A 57 -6.28 -0.39 20.45
CA TYR A 57 -5.45 -1.58 20.50
C TYR A 57 -4.09 -1.24 21.10
N ALA A 58 -3.40 -2.23 21.64
CA ALA A 58 -2.10 -2.06 22.28
C ALA A 58 -0.98 -2.71 21.47
N ALA A 59 0.21 -2.12 21.55
CA ALA A 59 1.47 -2.82 21.27
C ALA A 59 2.32 -2.77 22.54
N VAL A 60 3.10 -3.83 22.77
CA VAL A 60 3.89 -3.98 23.99
C VAL A 60 5.36 -4.18 23.64
N GLY A 61 6.25 -3.50 24.34
CA GLY A 61 7.68 -3.51 24.00
C GLY A 61 8.51 -2.67 24.95
N VAL A 62 9.80 -2.67 24.71
CA VAL A 62 10.79 -1.82 25.37
C VAL A 62 11.54 -1.03 24.30
N HIS A 63 11.36 0.29 24.35
CA HIS A 63 11.96 1.30 23.50
C HIS A 63 13.47 1.37 23.74
N PRO A 64 14.30 1.73 22.74
CA PRO A 64 15.76 1.85 22.91
C PRO A 64 16.18 2.72 24.09
N HIS A 65 15.44 3.77 24.43
CA HIS A 65 15.76 4.60 25.59
C HIS A 65 15.69 3.86 26.93
N ASP A 66 14.82 2.85 27.03
CA ASP A 66 14.51 2.13 28.26
C ASP A 66 15.21 0.75 28.32
N SER A 67 16.10 0.46 27.37
CA SER A 67 16.77 -0.85 27.25
C SER A 67 18.01 -1.03 28.13
N LYS A 68 18.44 -0.01 28.88
CA LYS A 68 19.66 -0.06 29.72
C LYS A 68 19.68 -1.26 30.68
N ASP A 69 18.51 -1.58 31.24
CA ASP A 69 18.32 -2.67 32.20
C ASP A 69 17.87 -3.97 31.52
N TRP A 70 17.90 -4.04 30.17
CA TRP A 70 17.47 -5.21 29.42
C TRP A 70 18.24 -6.46 29.82
N ASN A 71 17.47 -7.51 30.09
CA ASN A 71 17.94 -8.83 30.48
C ASN A 71 16.84 -9.88 30.21
N ASP A 72 17.21 -11.15 30.28
CA ASP A 72 16.37 -12.33 29.97
C ASP A 72 15.03 -12.38 30.72
N SER A 73 14.91 -11.73 31.89
CA SER A 73 13.65 -11.68 32.64
C SER A 73 12.58 -10.77 32.03
N SER A 74 12.94 -9.97 31.02
CA SER A 74 12.04 -9.02 30.35
C SER A 74 11.09 -9.74 29.38
N ILE A 75 11.59 -10.74 28.65
CA ILE A 75 10.84 -11.47 27.62
C ILE A 75 9.61 -12.19 28.18
N PRO A 76 9.67 -12.94 29.31
CA PRO A 76 8.48 -13.57 29.87
C PRO A 76 7.35 -12.60 30.21
N LYS A 77 7.69 -11.38 30.69
CA LYS A 77 6.71 -10.34 31.03
C LYS A 77 6.05 -9.78 29.77
N LEU A 78 6.83 -9.48 28.74
CA LEU A 78 6.30 -9.03 27.45
C LEU A 78 5.46 -10.10 26.78
N GLU A 79 5.87 -11.38 26.85
CA GLU A 79 5.12 -12.50 26.30
C GLU A 79 3.76 -12.67 26.99
N GLU A 80 3.68 -12.46 28.31
CA GLU A 80 2.41 -12.49 29.04
C GLU A 80 1.47 -11.37 28.58
N LEU A 81 1.98 -10.15 28.45
CA LEU A 81 1.19 -9.00 27.96
C LEU A 81 0.75 -9.20 26.51
N ALA A 82 1.65 -9.68 25.64
CA ALA A 82 1.38 -9.91 24.23
C ALA A 82 0.28 -10.94 23.93
N LYS A 83 -0.08 -11.78 24.92
CA LYS A 83 -1.18 -12.75 24.81
C LYS A 83 -2.57 -12.16 25.11
N LYS A 84 -2.66 -10.90 25.50
CA LYS A 84 -3.94 -10.22 25.76
C LYS A 84 -4.68 -9.95 24.45
N ASN A 85 -6.01 -10.03 24.47
CA ASN A 85 -6.85 -10.07 23.25
C ASN A 85 -6.68 -8.90 22.28
N LYS A 86 -6.34 -7.71 22.77
CA LYS A 86 -6.21 -6.49 21.97
C LYS A 86 -4.76 -6.01 21.82
N VAL A 87 -3.79 -6.88 22.12
CA VAL A 87 -2.39 -6.63 21.79
C VAL A 87 -2.12 -7.15 20.39
N VAL A 88 -1.68 -6.26 19.49
CA VAL A 88 -1.59 -6.54 18.05
C VAL A 88 -0.17 -6.50 17.50
N ALA A 89 0.81 -6.07 18.31
CA ALA A 89 2.19 -5.95 17.89
C ALA A 89 3.16 -5.99 19.07
N ILE A 90 4.43 -6.31 18.78
CA ILE A 90 5.55 -6.05 19.68
C ILE A 90 6.17 -4.70 19.30
N GLY A 91 6.14 -3.74 20.20
CA GLY A 91 6.48 -2.35 19.90
C GLY A 91 6.09 -1.40 21.02
N GLU A 92 6.78 -0.30 21.22
CA GLU A 92 7.82 0.25 20.35
C GLU A 92 9.21 -0.34 20.66
N ILE A 93 9.93 -0.81 19.63
CA ILE A 93 11.26 -1.43 19.74
C ILE A 93 12.18 -0.89 18.65
N GLY A 94 13.50 -0.92 18.83
CA GLY A 94 14.42 -0.45 17.79
C GLY A 94 15.70 0.16 18.34
N LEU A 95 16.25 1.15 17.64
CA LEU A 95 17.52 1.79 17.97
C LEU A 95 17.40 3.33 17.90
N ASP A 96 17.93 4.02 18.91
CA ASP A 96 18.09 5.49 18.95
C ASP A 96 19.51 5.82 19.41
N TYR A 97 20.33 6.30 18.47
CA TYR A 97 21.71 6.72 18.74
C TYR A 97 21.87 8.23 18.92
N PHE A 98 20.77 8.99 18.85
CA PHE A 98 20.79 10.43 19.01
C PHE A 98 20.79 10.84 20.48
N TYR A 99 19.91 10.23 21.30
CA TYR A 99 19.81 10.58 22.72
C TYR A 99 20.70 9.74 23.63
N ASP A 100 21.19 8.58 23.17
CA ASP A 100 22.14 7.69 23.85
C ASP A 100 21.80 7.40 25.33
N PHE A 101 20.50 7.22 25.65
CA PHE A 101 20.03 6.95 27.01
C PHE A 101 20.28 5.51 27.48
N SER A 102 20.61 4.62 26.56
CA SER A 102 20.95 3.22 26.84
C SER A 102 22.14 2.80 25.97
N PRO A 103 23.08 1.99 26.49
CA PRO A 103 24.22 1.53 25.72
C PRO A 103 23.81 0.83 24.43
N LYS A 104 24.51 1.11 23.33
CA LYS A 104 24.25 0.54 22.00
C LYS A 104 24.08 -0.98 22.02
N GLU A 105 24.93 -1.70 22.74
CA GLU A 105 24.87 -3.17 22.83
C GLU A 105 23.59 -3.66 23.50
N LYS A 106 23.09 -2.90 24.48
CA LYS A 106 21.82 -3.19 25.15
C LYS A 106 20.62 -2.91 24.25
N GLN A 107 20.65 -1.82 23.48
CA GLN A 107 19.61 -1.53 22.50
C GLN A 107 19.53 -2.65 21.45
N ILE A 108 20.68 -3.07 20.89
CA ILE A 108 20.75 -4.14 19.88
C ILE A 108 20.26 -5.48 20.45
N ALA A 109 20.66 -5.84 21.67
CA ALA A 109 20.19 -7.06 22.33
C ALA A 109 18.66 -7.03 22.53
N ALA A 110 18.14 -5.94 23.09
CA ALA A 110 16.71 -5.75 23.31
C ALA A 110 15.91 -5.79 22.01
N PHE A 111 16.43 -5.19 20.93
CA PHE A 111 15.77 -5.18 19.65
C PHE A 111 15.66 -6.59 19.05
N LYS A 112 16.76 -7.34 19.02
CA LYS A 112 16.80 -8.71 18.48
C LYS A 112 15.90 -9.67 19.26
N ASP A 113 16.01 -9.66 20.59
CA ASP A 113 15.21 -10.54 21.45
C ASP A 113 13.70 -10.29 21.29
N GLN A 114 13.30 -9.04 21.07
CA GLN A 114 11.90 -8.67 20.84
C GLN A 114 11.43 -9.00 19.43
N ILE A 115 12.30 -8.94 18.41
CA ILE A 115 12.00 -9.47 17.06
C ILE A 115 11.74 -10.98 17.14
N ASP A 116 12.59 -11.71 17.85
CA ASP A 116 12.46 -13.16 18.02
C ASP A 116 11.15 -13.52 18.77
N LEU A 117 10.77 -12.72 19.78
CA LEU A 117 9.47 -12.84 20.44
C LEU A 117 8.31 -12.59 19.49
N ALA A 118 8.38 -11.56 18.65
CA ALA A 118 7.34 -11.24 17.68
C ALA A 118 7.14 -12.38 16.67
N LEU A 119 8.24 -12.96 16.17
CA LEU A 119 8.23 -14.14 15.29
C LEU A 119 7.60 -15.35 15.98
N LYS A 120 7.98 -15.63 17.23
CA LYS A 120 7.40 -16.71 18.05
C LYS A 120 5.88 -16.57 18.19
N LEU A 121 5.40 -15.35 18.41
CA LEU A 121 3.98 -15.04 18.61
C LEU A 121 3.22 -14.75 17.30
N LYS A 122 3.91 -14.69 16.16
CA LYS A 122 3.38 -14.29 14.85
C LYS A 122 2.76 -12.90 14.83
N LEU A 123 3.25 -12.02 15.70
CA LEU A 123 2.86 -10.61 15.77
C LEU A 123 3.79 -9.77 14.88
N PRO A 124 3.28 -8.71 14.23
CA PRO A 124 4.14 -7.70 13.62
C PRO A 124 4.91 -6.91 14.69
N ILE A 125 5.93 -6.17 14.25
CA ILE A 125 6.68 -5.24 15.10
C ILE A 125 6.41 -3.78 14.73
N ILE A 126 6.56 -2.87 15.70
CA ILE A 126 6.60 -1.42 15.47
C ILE A 126 8.02 -0.93 15.77
N VAL A 127 8.72 -0.49 14.74
CA VAL A 127 10.16 -0.19 14.76
C VAL A 127 10.38 1.31 14.91
N HIS A 128 11.13 1.68 15.94
CA HIS A 128 11.76 2.98 16.11
C HIS A 128 13.13 2.99 15.46
N ASN A 129 13.45 4.06 14.75
CA ASN A 129 14.79 4.31 14.25
C ASN A 129 15.14 5.80 14.32
N ARG A 130 16.25 6.13 14.96
CA ARG A 130 16.82 7.48 14.95
C ARG A 130 18.34 7.43 14.96
N ASP A 131 18.94 8.04 13.94
CA ASP A 131 20.40 8.09 13.71
C ASP A 131 21.08 6.70 13.77
N ALA A 132 20.33 5.62 13.49
CA ALA A 132 20.77 4.24 13.61
C ALA A 132 20.45 3.40 12.36
N ASN A 133 20.19 4.05 11.22
CA ASN A 133 19.68 3.42 9.99
C ASN A 133 20.49 2.20 9.56
N GLU A 134 21.82 2.29 9.52
CA GLU A 134 22.69 1.20 9.08
C GLU A 134 22.49 -0.06 9.92
N ASP A 135 22.48 0.07 11.26
CA ASP A 135 22.31 -1.07 12.15
C ASP A 135 20.88 -1.62 12.13
N VAL A 136 19.87 -0.75 12.05
CA VAL A 136 18.47 -1.17 11.92
C VAL A 136 18.29 -1.97 10.63
N MET A 137 18.77 -1.47 9.49
CA MET A 137 18.68 -2.16 8.20
C MET A 137 19.45 -3.49 8.22
N ASN A 138 20.68 -3.51 8.74
CA ASN A 138 21.47 -4.74 8.86
C ASN A 138 20.75 -5.81 9.69
N ILE A 139 20.15 -5.43 10.82
CA ILE A 139 19.37 -6.35 11.66
C ILE A 139 18.15 -6.83 10.90
N ILE A 140 17.32 -5.94 10.37
CA ILE A 140 16.07 -6.29 9.67
C ILE A 140 16.34 -7.17 8.46
N CYS A 141 17.35 -6.88 7.65
CA CYS A 141 17.72 -7.68 6.49
C CYS A 141 18.19 -9.09 6.88
N SER A 142 18.77 -9.27 8.07
CA SER A 142 19.08 -10.62 8.58
C SER A 142 17.83 -11.49 8.83
N TYR A 143 16.65 -10.86 8.93
CA TYR A 143 15.35 -11.51 9.10
C TYR A 143 14.51 -11.61 7.80
N LYS A 144 15.05 -11.25 6.62
CA LYS A 144 14.32 -11.14 5.32
C LYS A 144 13.48 -12.37 4.91
N ASN A 145 13.77 -13.56 5.42
CA ASN A 145 13.04 -14.80 5.11
C ASN A 145 12.33 -15.45 6.31
N SER A 146 12.25 -14.74 7.44
CA SER A 146 11.65 -15.25 8.68
C SER A 146 10.12 -15.15 8.72
N GLY A 147 9.52 -14.39 7.80
CA GLY A 147 8.10 -14.01 7.86
C GLY A 147 7.81 -12.82 8.77
N LEU A 148 8.85 -12.10 9.21
CA LEU A 148 8.72 -10.85 9.96
C LEU A 148 7.87 -9.85 9.18
N ARG A 149 7.01 -9.14 9.90
CA ARG A 149 6.21 -8.02 9.38
C ARG A 149 6.42 -6.84 10.31
N ALA A 150 6.59 -5.65 9.75
CA ALA A 150 6.96 -4.47 10.53
C ALA A 150 6.26 -3.22 10.02
N GLN A 151 5.93 -2.31 10.94
CA GLN A 151 5.76 -0.89 10.68
C GLN A 151 7.06 -0.19 11.08
N PHE A 152 7.66 0.58 10.16
CA PHE A 152 8.71 1.53 10.47
C PHE A 152 8.05 2.86 10.77
N HIS A 153 7.87 3.12 12.06
CA HIS A 153 7.22 4.32 12.55
C HIS A 153 8.14 5.53 12.42
N CYS A 154 7.55 6.70 12.24
CA CYS A 154 8.22 7.98 12.08
C CYS A 154 9.44 7.89 11.16
N PHE A 155 9.22 7.36 9.96
CA PHE A 155 10.31 6.98 9.07
C PHE A 155 11.18 8.18 8.67
N ALA A 156 12.49 8.02 8.88
CA ALA A 156 13.51 9.02 8.60
C ALA A 156 14.66 8.49 7.71
N GLY A 157 14.43 7.38 7.00
CA GLY A 157 15.39 6.79 6.07
C GLY A 157 15.36 7.40 4.66
N SER A 158 16.23 6.86 3.80
CA SER A 158 16.32 7.21 2.39
C SER A 158 15.22 6.54 1.54
N VAL A 159 15.12 6.91 0.26
CA VAL A 159 14.23 6.24 -0.70
C VAL A 159 14.70 4.79 -0.92
N GLU A 160 16.01 4.57 -0.89
CA GLU A 160 16.64 3.26 -1.03
C GLU A 160 16.29 2.35 0.15
N ASP A 161 16.38 2.87 1.38
CA ASP A 161 15.96 2.14 2.59
C ASP A 161 14.48 1.78 2.49
N ALA A 162 13.64 2.76 2.14
CA ALA A 162 12.21 2.54 2.00
C ALA A 162 11.89 1.44 0.97
N ARG A 163 12.62 1.43 -0.16
CA ARG A 163 12.48 0.40 -1.20
C ARG A 163 12.82 -0.99 -0.68
N GLU A 164 13.92 -1.13 0.03
CA GLU A 164 14.33 -2.42 0.59
C GLU A 164 13.32 -2.93 1.62
N LEU A 165 12.78 -2.05 2.47
CA LEU A 165 11.74 -2.40 3.45
C LEU A 165 10.44 -2.89 2.80
N VAL A 166 9.98 -2.21 1.74
CA VAL A 166 8.77 -2.62 1.00
C VAL A 166 8.98 -3.94 0.25
N GLU A 167 10.16 -4.16 -0.32
CA GLU A 167 10.51 -5.44 -0.94
C GLU A 167 10.51 -6.60 0.08
N MET A 168 10.69 -6.30 1.38
CA MET A 168 10.55 -7.24 2.50
C MET A 168 9.13 -7.28 3.10
N HIS A 169 8.15 -6.65 2.43
CA HIS A 169 6.75 -6.58 2.87
C HIS A 169 6.55 -5.86 4.21
N HIS A 170 7.39 -4.87 4.51
CA HIS A 170 7.22 -3.96 5.64
C HIS A 170 6.48 -2.69 5.21
N TYR A 171 5.85 -2.03 6.19
CA TYR A 171 5.11 -0.79 6.01
C TYR A 171 5.87 0.38 6.60
N ILE A 172 5.61 1.57 6.07
CA ILE A 172 6.24 2.82 6.47
C ILE A 172 5.15 3.81 6.90
N SER A 173 5.40 4.57 7.95
CA SER A 173 4.51 5.66 8.37
C SER A 173 5.26 6.95 8.63
N PHE A 174 4.50 8.05 8.53
CA PHE A 174 4.99 9.39 8.77
C PHE A 174 3.99 10.15 9.65
N PRO A 175 4.43 10.80 10.75
CA PRO A 175 3.57 11.60 11.59
C PRO A 175 3.39 12.99 10.98
N GLY A 176 2.98 13.97 11.79
CA GLY A 176 2.72 15.32 11.30
C GLY A 176 3.94 16.05 10.71
N ASN A 177 5.16 15.53 10.88
CA ASN A 177 6.38 16.12 10.30
C ASN A 177 6.36 16.21 8.76
N VAL A 178 5.61 15.34 8.09
CA VAL A 178 5.42 15.37 6.63
C VAL A 178 4.75 16.67 6.15
N THR A 179 3.98 17.32 7.02
CA THR A 179 3.31 18.60 6.75
C THR A 179 4.24 19.81 6.94
N PHE A 180 5.44 19.62 7.50
CA PHE A 180 6.32 20.73 7.88
C PHE A 180 7.02 21.33 6.67
N LYS A 181 7.05 22.67 6.57
CA LYS A 181 7.64 23.38 5.42
C LYS A 181 9.06 22.93 5.05
N LYS A 182 9.92 22.60 6.03
CA LYS A 182 11.34 22.23 5.81
C LYS A 182 11.62 20.73 5.62
N MET A 183 10.59 19.89 5.55
CA MET A 183 10.74 18.42 5.46
C MET A 183 10.58 17.90 4.02
N ASP A 184 11.30 18.49 3.07
CA ASP A 184 11.22 18.10 1.66
C ASP A 184 11.78 16.69 1.40
N SER A 185 12.81 16.27 2.14
CA SER A 185 13.38 14.92 2.04
C SER A 185 12.34 13.83 2.41
N ILE A 186 11.58 14.05 3.48
CA ILE A 186 10.51 13.13 3.90
C ILE A 186 9.42 13.06 2.82
N ARG A 187 9.02 14.21 2.25
CA ARG A 187 8.04 14.25 1.17
C ARG A 187 8.56 13.60 -0.11
N GLN A 188 9.85 13.66 -0.38
CA GLN A 188 10.47 12.94 -1.48
C GLN A 188 10.32 11.43 -1.29
N VAL A 189 10.58 10.89 -0.08
CA VAL A 189 10.32 9.47 0.21
C VAL A 189 8.84 9.16 0.05
N LEU A 190 7.95 9.95 0.68
CA LEU A 190 6.50 9.76 0.57
C LEU A 190 6.05 9.69 -0.90
N SER A 191 6.52 10.59 -1.76
CA SER A 191 6.14 10.61 -3.18
C SER A 191 6.58 9.38 -3.98
N ARG A 192 7.56 8.63 -3.47
CA ARG A 192 8.15 7.47 -4.14
C ARG A 192 7.53 6.16 -3.69
N VAL A 193 7.04 6.08 -2.45
CA VAL A 193 6.44 4.87 -1.87
C VAL A 193 4.97 4.77 -2.26
N ALA A 194 4.50 3.66 -2.82
CA ALA A 194 3.08 3.46 -3.10
C ALA A 194 2.23 3.51 -1.83
N ILE A 195 1.03 4.07 -1.94
CA ILE A 195 0.09 4.22 -0.83
C ILE A 195 -0.30 2.87 -0.20
N GLU A 196 -0.22 1.77 -0.95
CA GLU A 196 -0.41 0.39 -0.47
C GLU A 196 0.66 -0.10 0.51
N ASN A 197 1.78 0.62 0.65
CA ASN A 197 2.87 0.30 1.58
C ASN A 197 2.97 1.31 2.74
N LEU A 198 2.03 2.25 2.81
CA LEU A 198 2.02 3.33 3.79
C LEU A 198 0.95 3.14 4.86
N LEU A 199 1.24 3.66 6.04
CA LEU A 199 0.32 3.76 7.18
C LEU A 199 0.23 5.21 7.66
N LEU A 200 -0.89 5.56 8.30
CA LEU A 200 -1.07 6.87 8.92
C LEU A 200 -0.84 6.74 10.42
N GLU A 201 -0.11 7.69 10.97
CA GLU A 201 0.10 7.80 12.42
C GLU A 201 0.12 9.27 12.83
N THR A 202 -0.15 9.56 14.09
CA THR A 202 0.06 10.90 14.63
C THR A 202 1.34 11.03 15.42
N ASP A 203 1.80 9.96 16.06
CA ASP A 203 2.82 9.98 17.12
C ASP A 203 2.41 10.88 18.31
N SER A 204 1.09 10.97 18.57
CA SER A 204 0.57 11.84 19.63
C SER A 204 1.15 11.46 21.00
N PRO A 205 1.58 12.43 21.82
CA PRO A 205 1.33 13.88 21.75
C PRO A 205 2.37 14.69 20.95
N PHE A 206 3.29 14.03 20.26
CA PHE A 206 4.40 14.65 19.54
C PHE A 206 4.05 15.00 18.10
N MET A 207 4.95 15.69 17.39
CA MET A 207 4.90 15.89 15.94
C MET A 207 3.61 16.51 15.37
N THR A 208 2.97 17.43 16.11
CA THR A 208 1.72 18.07 15.72
C THR A 208 1.75 18.63 14.28
N PRO A 209 0.82 18.23 13.38
CA PRO A 209 0.83 18.65 11.98
C PRO A 209 0.50 20.14 11.82
N VAL A 210 0.91 20.74 10.70
CA VAL A 210 0.40 22.04 10.23
C VAL A 210 -1.11 21.91 9.95
N PRO A 211 -1.96 22.88 10.36
CA PRO A 211 -1.64 24.19 10.92
C PRO A 211 -1.45 24.28 12.44
N HIS A 212 -1.60 23.17 13.18
CA HIS A 212 -1.62 23.13 14.65
C HIS A 212 -0.24 23.09 15.32
N ARG A 213 0.80 23.57 14.63
CA ARG A 213 2.18 23.55 15.15
C ARG A 213 2.28 24.31 16.47
N GLY A 214 2.86 23.67 17.49
CA GLY A 214 3.03 24.25 18.83
C GLY A 214 1.91 23.89 19.81
N GLU A 215 0.83 23.26 19.34
CA GLU A 215 -0.22 22.68 20.17
C GLU A 215 0.12 21.21 20.51
N ARG A 216 -0.53 20.63 21.53
CA ARG A 216 -0.44 19.18 21.83
C ARG A 216 -1.05 18.40 20.67
N ASN A 217 -0.34 17.41 20.13
CA ASN A 217 -0.92 16.54 19.10
C ASN A 217 -1.96 15.60 19.70
N GLU A 218 -2.94 15.20 18.89
CA GLU A 218 -3.93 14.18 19.24
C GLU A 218 -4.42 13.42 17.99
N PRO A 219 -4.97 12.20 18.13
CA PRO A 219 -5.37 11.36 17.01
C PRO A 219 -6.33 12.05 16.02
N ALA A 220 -7.16 13.00 16.47
CA ALA A 220 -8.06 13.77 15.62
C ALA A 220 -7.35 14.57 14.52
N LEU A 221 -6.05 14.89 14.70
CA LEU A 221 -5.25 15.66 13.75
C LEU A 221 -4.69 14.80 12.59
N ILE A 222 -4.91 13.48 12.60
CA ILE A 222 -4.49 12.57 11.52
C ILE A 222 -5.04 12.97 10.15
N LYS A 223 -6.19 13.66 10.11
CA LYS A 223 -6.79 14.17 8.87
C LYS A 223 -5.83 15.08 8.08
N PHE A 224 -5.02 15.90 8.76
CA PHE A 224 -4.05 16.79 8.10
C PHE A 224 -2.87 16.04 7.50
N ILE A 225 -2.53 14.89 8.09
CA ILE A 225 -1.51 13.98 7.57
C ILE A 225 -2.06 13.26 6.34
N ALA A 226 -3.30 12.76 6.41
CA ALA A 226 -4.00 12.15 5.28
C ALA A 226 -4.19 13.12 4.10
N GLU A 227 -4.51 14.40 4.35
CA GLU A 227 -4.57 15.45 3.33
C GLU A 227 -3.23 15.64 2.63
N LYS A 228 -2.12 15.62 3.37
CA LYS A 228 -0.77 15.73 2.78
C LYS A 228 -0.42 14.51 1.94
N PHE A 229 -0.81 13.30 2.36
CA PHE A 229 -0.66 12.09 1.55
C PHE A 229 -1.51 12.18 0.26
N ALA A 230 -2.75 12.63 0.37
CA ALA A 230 -3.66 12.78 -0.76
C ALA A 230 -3.09 13.77 -1.80
N GLU A 231 -2.53 14.89 -1.35
CA GLU A 231 -1.83 15.86 -2.20
C GLU A 231 -0.65 15.24 -2.95
N VAL A 232 0.23 14.53 -2.24
CA VAL A 232 1.46 13.95 -2.79
C VAL A 232 1.17 12.81 -3.76
N HIS A 233 0.18 11.97 -3.48
CA HIS A 233 -0.19 10.83 -4.33
C HIS A 233 -1.24 11.16 -5.39
N HIS A 234 -1.72 12.41 -5.45
CA HIS A 234 -2.83 12.82 -6.32
C HIS A 234 -4.10 11.96 -6.14
N LEU A 235 -4.40 11.65 -4.88
CA LEU A 235 -5.55 10.85 -4.45
C LEU A 235 -6.57 11.72 -3.71
N THR A 236 -7.77 11.18 -3.49
CA THR A 236 -8.71 11.78 -2.55
C THR A 236 -8.35 11.38 -1.11
N ILE A 237 -8.84 12.14 -0.11
CA ILE A 237 -8.62 11.79 1.29
C ILE A 237 -9.30 10.46 1.64
N GLU A 238 -10.44 10.17 1.00
CA GLU A 238 -11.15 8.90 1.11
C GLU A 238 -10.33 7.73 0.55
N ASP A 239 -9.62 7.94 -0.57
CA ASP A 239 -8.71 6.93 -1.13
C ASP A 239 -7.55 6.63 -0.17
N VAL A 240 -6.95 7.67 0.43
CA VAL A 240 -5.89 7.51 1.43
C VAL A 240 -6.41 6.75 2.64
N GLY A 241 -7.54 7.17 3.22
CA GLY A 241 -8.13 6.52 4.40
C GLY A 241 -8.50 5.06 4.13
N ARG A 242 -9.10 4.76 2.98
CA ARG A 242 -9.46 3.39 2.60
C ARG A 242 -8.23 2.50 2.41
N THR A 243 -7.22 2.97 1.67
CA THR A 243 -6.02 2.18 1.39
C THR A 243 -5.21 1.93 2.65
N THR A 244 -4.93 2.98 3.43
CA THR A 244 -4.14 2.86 4.67
C THR A 244 -4.86 2.02 5.73
N SER A 245 -6.19 2.09 5.82
CA SER A 245 -6.97 1.20 6.70
C SER A 245 -6.91 -0.27 6.26
N ALA A 246 -6.91 -0.55 4.95
CA ALA A 246 -6.71 -1.90 4.44
C ALA A 246 -5.29 -2.42 4.73
N ASN A 247 -4.29 -1.55 4.70
CA ASN A 247 -2.90 -1.87 5.07
C ASN A 247 -2.79 -2.20 6.56
N VAL A 248 -3.45 -1.43 7.43
CA VAL A 248 -3.57 -1.74 8.86
C VAL A 248 -4.19 -3.12 9.08
N HIS A 249 -5.27 -3.45 8.37
CA HIS A 249 -5.89 -4.77 8.46
C HIS A 249 -4.92 -5.88 8.05
N LYS A 250 -4.15 -5.69 6.97
CA LYS A 250 -3.13 -6.66 6.52
C LYS A 250 -2.01 -6.85 7.54
N LEU A 251 -1.54 -5.78 8.17
CA LEU A 251 -0.42 -5.83 9.11
C LEU A 251 -0.86 -6.32 10.50
N PHE A 252 -1.82 -5.61 11.10
CA PHE A 252 -2.23 -5.77 12.51
C PHE A 252 -3.52 -6.58 12.71
N GLY A 253 -4.27 -6.86 11.64
CA GLY A 253 -5.57 -7.54 11.76
C GLY A 253 -6.69 -6.67 12.34
N ILE A 254 -6.49 -5.35 12.41
CA ILE A 254 -7.47 -4.39 12.93
C ILE A 254 -8.41 -3.90 11.82
N GLY A 255 -9.65 -3.58 12.16
CA GLY A 255 -10.62 -2.98 11.24
C GLY A 255 -11.26 -3.97 10.26
N MET A 256 -11.82 -3.44 9.18
CA MET A 256 -12.61 -4.24 8.24
C MET A 256 -11.76 -4.83 7.12
N LYS A 257 -11.92 -6.13 6.89
CA LYS A 257 -11.43 -6.78 5.67
C LYS A 257 -12.12 -6.16 4.45
N PRO A 258 -11.39 -5.72 3.41
CA PRO A 258 -11.98 -5.24 2.18
C PRO A 258 -12.96 -6.26 1.57
N LYS A 259 -14.14 -5.78 1.19
CA LYS A 259 -15.15 -6.59 0.50
C LYS A 259 -14.79 -6.72 -0.98
N LEU A 260 -15.36 -7.72 -1.66
CA LEU A 260 -15.20 -7.87 -3.10
C LEU A 260 -15.88 -6.69 -3.83
N HIS A 261 -15.15 -6.10 -4.78
CA HIS A 261 -15.60 -5.07 -5.69
C HIS A 261 -15.39 -5.48 -7.16
N PHE A 262 -16.38 -5.18 -8.00
CA PHE A 262 -16.30 -5.37 -9.45
C PHE A 262 -15.88 -4.09 -10.15
N THR A 263 -16.41 -2.96 -9.69
CA THR A 263 -15.95 -1.61 -10.04
C THR A 263 -15.29 -0.93 -8.85
N TYR A 264 -14.32 -0.06 -9.12
CA TYR A 264 -13.60 0.68 -8.09
C TYR A 264 -13.12 2.03 -8.62
N GLN A 265 -13.21 3.08 -7.80
CA GLN A 265 -12.80 4.41 -8.21
C GLN A 265 -11.44 4.76 -7.60
N ILE A 266 -10.53 5.27 -8.43
CA ILE A 266 -9.25 5.84 -7.99
C ILE A 266 -9.15 7.23 -8.63
N GLY A 267 -9.05 8.26 -7.80
CA GLY A 267 -9.10 9.64 -8.27
C GLY A 267 -10.39 9.92 -9.05
N GLN A 268 -10.25 10.39 -10.29
CA GLN A 268 -11.39 10.78 -11.15
C GLN A 268 -11.84 9.72 -12.16
N SER A 269 -11.22 8.53 -12.16
CA SER A 269 -11.55 7.45 -13.10
C SER A 269 -12.21 6.28 -12.39
N LEU A 270 -13.17 5.63 -13.06
CA LEU A 270 -13.76 4.37 -12.59
C LEU A 270 -13.07 3.20 -13.28
N TYR A 271 -12.68 2.21 -12.51
CA TYR A 271 -11.99 1.00 -12.97
C TYR A 271 -12.92 -0.20 -12.86
N ILE A 272 -12.75 -1.15 -13.78
CA ILE A 272 -13.56 -2.35 -13.89
C ILE A 272 -12.65 -3.58 -13.90
N ASN A 273 -12.79 -4.41 -12.86
CA ASN A 273 -12.18 -5.73 -12.83
C ASN A 273 -13.13 -6.76 -13.45
N VAL A 274 -12.89 -7.11 -14.70
CA VAL A 274 -13.80 -7.96 -15.48
C VAL A 274 -13.63 -9.45 -15.14
N THR A 275 -12.43 -9.87 -14.73
CA THR A 275 -12.07 -11.26 -14.43
C THR A 275 -10.76 -11.31 -13.65
N ASN A 276 -10.54 -12.37 -12.84
CA ASN A 276 -9.21 -12.75 -12.35
C ASN A 276 -8.51 -13.83 -13.20
N ARG A 277 -9.00 -14.13 -14.39
CA ARG A 277 -8.32 -15.01 -15.34
C ARG A 277 -7.34 -14.19 -16.18
N CYS A 278 -6.22 -14.81 -16.53
CA CYS A 278 -5.13 -14.23 -17.32
C CYS A 278 -4.22 -15.39 -17.75
N ASN A 279 -3.73 -15.35 -18.99
CA ASN A 279 -2.77 -16.32 -19.51
C ASN A 279 -1.34 -16.06 -19.02
N ALA A 280 -1.05 -14.86 -18.49
CA ALA A 280 0.20 -14.54 -17.82
C ALA A 280 0.13 -14.70 -16.29
N ASP A 281 1.29 -14.87 -15.66
CA ASP A 281 1.46 -14.93 -14.21
C ASP A 281 2.64 -14.04 -13.79
N CYS A 282 2.50 -12.74 -14.08
CA CYS A 282 3.60 -11.80 -13.93
C CYS A 282 4.15 -11.78 -12.50
N ILE A 283 5.47 -11.63 -12.36
CA ILE A 283 6.16 -11.68 -11.05
C ILE A 283 5.69 -10.59 -10.07
N PHE A 284 5.14 -9.49 -10.60
CA PHE A 284 4.65 -8.34 -9.84
C PHE A 284 3.13 -8.34 -9.66
N CYS A 285 2.42 -9.38 -10.11
CA CYS A 285 0.96 -9.44 -10.08
C CYS A 285 0.45 -10.21 -8.86
N ASP A 286 -0.14 -9.51 -7.88
CA ASP A 286 -0.73 -10.11 -6.68
C ASP A 286 -2.09 -10.81 -6.92
N ARG A 287 -2.45 -11.12 -8.17
CA ARG A 287 -3.74 -11.74 -8.52
C ARG A 287 -4.02 -13.06 -7.79
N LYS A 288 -2.97 -13.85 -7.53
CA LYS A 288 -3.07 -15.12 -6.81
C LYS A 288 -3.03 -14.95 -5.28
N GLY A 289 -2.56 -13.81 -4.79
CA GLY A 289 -2.51 -13.46 -3.37
C GLY A 289 -3.82 -12.85 -2.91
N GLU A 290 -3.78 -11.67 -2.30
CA GLU A 290 -4.98 -11.01 -1.77
C GLU A 290 -5.76 -10.24 -2.86
N ALA A 291 -5.09 -9.87 -3.96
CA ALA A 291 -5.66 -9.12 -5.06
C ALA A 291 -6.37 -7.84 -4.59
N ILE A 292 -5.66 -7.05 -3.78
CA ILE A 292 -6.12 -5.78 -3.23
C ILE A 292 -5.37 -4.63 -3.88
N ILE A 293 -6.10 -3.67 -4.45
CA ILE A 293 -5.56 -2.43 -5.02
C ILE A 293 -6.25 -1.22 -4.37
N ASN A 294 -5.48 -0.25 -3.87
CA ASN A 294 -6.04 0.93 -3.20
C ASN A 294 -7.17 0.63 -2.19
N GLY A 295 -6.98 -0.43 -1.40
CA GLY A 295 -7.94 -0.89 -0.39
C GLY A 295 -9.19 -1.60 -0.93
N TYR A 296 -9.36 -1.76 -2.24
CA TYR A 296 -10.43 -2.57 -2.84
C TYR A 296 -9.98 -4.02 -3.01
N SER A 297 -10.73 -4.99 -2.49
CA SER A 297 -10.51 -6.39 -2.86
C SER A 297 -11.17 -6.68 -4.19
N LEU A 298 -10.38 -7.19 -5.12
CA LEU A 298 -10.82 -7.57 -6.46
C LEU A 298 -10.79 -9.09 -6.65
N LYS A 299 -10.62 -9.85 -5.56
CA LYS A 299 -10.46 -11.30 -5.55
C LYS A 299 -11.80 -12.01 -5.74
N MET A 300 -11.99 -12.56 -6.93
CA MET A 300 -13.17 -13.30 -7.34
C MET A 300 -12.81 -14.63 -8.02
N THR A 301 -13.67 -15.63 -7.87
CA THR A 301 -13.61 -16.87 -8.64
C THR A 301 -14.31 -16.71 -9.99
N LYS A 302 -14.10 -17.66 -10.91
CA LYS A 302 -14.81 -17.68 -12.20
C LYS A 302 -16.34 -17.66 -12.04
N SER A 303 -16.89 -18.30 -11.01
CA SER A 303 -18.34 -18.34 -10.77
C SER A 303 -18.90 -17.04 -10.20
N GLN A 304 -18.03 -16.14 -9.74
CA GLN A 304 -18.40 -14.81 -9.23
C GLN A 304 -18.27 -13.72 -10.30
N GLU A 305 -17.74 -14.02 -11.48
CA GLU A 305 -17.63 -13.09 -12.60
C GLU A 305 -19.03 -12.67 -13.09
N PRO A 306 -19.46 -11.42 -12.87
CA PRO A 306 -20.81 -11.00 -13.20
C PRO A 306 -20.96 -10.67 -14.69
N ASP A 307 -22.19 -10.62 -15.19
CA ASP A 307 -22.49 -10.19 -16.56
C ASP A 307 -22.41 -8.66 -16.70
N ALA A 308 -22.40 -8.17 -17.95
CA ALA A 308 -22.25 -6.75 -18.28
C ALA A 308 -23.26 -5.83 -17.57
N GLU A 309 -24.49 -6.31 -17.34
CA GLU A 309 -25.57 -5.54 -16.70
C GLU A 309 -25.22 -5.09 -15.27
N VAL A 310 -24.49 -5.92 -14.52
CA VAL A 310 -24.04 -5.58 -13.16
C VAL A 310 -23.09 -4.39 -13.21
N TYR A 311 -22.12 -4.42 -14.12
CA TYR A 311 -21.18 -3.32 -14.31
C TYR A 311 -21.89 -2.04 -14.77
N ASN A 312 -22.81 -2.13 -15.73
CA ASN A 312 -23.57 -0.97 -16.20
C ASN A 312 -24.35 -0.31 -15.06
N LYS A 313 -24.97 -1.12 -14.19
CA LYS A 313 -25.66 -0.62 -13.00
C LYS A 313 -24.72 0.05 -12.01
N GLU A 314 -23.52 -0.50 -11.79
CA GLU A 314 -22.51 0.09 -10.90
C GLU A 314 -21.88 1.36 -11.49
N ILE A 315 -21.68 1.42 -12.81
CA ILE A 315 -21.22 2.62 -13.53
C ILE A 315 -22.24 3.76 -13.39
N GLY A 316 -23.52 3.47 -13.62
CA GLY A 316 -24.56 4.50 -13.70
C GLY A 316 -24.27 5.50 -14.83
N ASP A 317 -24.12 6.78 -14.50
CA ASP A 317 -23.76 7.82 -15.47
C ASP A 317 -22.23 7.87 -15.68
N PRO A 318 -21.70 7.43 -16.85
CA PRO A 318 -20.27 7.39 -17.09
C PRO A 318 -19.64 8.78 -17.26
N THR A 319 -20.43 9.83 -17.52
CA THR A 319 -19.90 11.20 -17.72
C THR A 319 -19.38 11.84 -16.44
N ARG A 320 -19.72 11.26 -15.28
CA ARG A 320 -19.20 11.65 -13.96
C ARG A 320 -17.73 11.29 -13.75
N PHE A 321 -17.19 10.41 -14.60
CA PHE A 321 -15.79 9.98 -14.53
C PHE A 321 -15.01 10.53 -15.70
N LYS A 322 -13.71 10.78 -15.48
CA LYS A 322 -12.76 11.14 -16.54
C LYS A 322 -12.73 10.09 -17.65
N GLU A 323 -12.77 8.82 -17.25
CA GLU A 323 -12.80 7.64 -18.11
C GLU A 323 -13.24 6.41 -17.32
N ILE A 324 -13.74 5.40 -18.04
CA ILE A 324 -14.00 4.05 -17.56
C ILE A 324 -12.87 3.13 -18.02
N VAL A 325 -12.18 2.49 -17.09
CA VAL A 325 -10.95 1.75 -17.35
C VAL A 325 -11.15 0.26 -17.10
N PHE A 326 -11.10 -0.56 -18.15
CA PHE A 326 -11.02 -2.01 -18.02
C PHE A 326 -9.62 -2.39 -17.53
N CYS A 327 -9.48 -2.51 -16.21
CA CYS A 327 -8.22 -2.73 -15.53
C CYS A 327 -8.51 -3.31 -14.15
N GLY A 328 -7.68 -4.25 -13.73
CA GLY A 328 -7.76 -4.91 -12.44
C GLY A 328 -6.75 -6.05 -12.40
N TYR A 329 -7.03 -7.08 -11.64
CA TYR A 329 -6.22 -8.28 -11.63
C TYR A 329 -6.76 -9.26 -12.65
N GLY A 330 -6.16 -9.37 -13.83
CA GLY A 330 -6.62 -10.28 -14.89
C GLY A 330 -6.44 -9.67 -16.27
N GLU A 331 -6.81 -10.43 -17.30
CA GLU A 331 -6.75 -10.01 -18.70
C GLU A 331 -8.17 -9.78 -19.23
N PRO A 332 -8.60 -8.52 -19.44
CA PRO A 332 -9.96 -8.18 -19.88
C PRO A 332 -10.38 -8.89 -21.17
N THR A 333 -9.45 -9.11 -22.11
CA THR A 333 -9.75 -9.74 -23.40
C THR A 333 -10.17 -11.22 -23.30
N ILE A 334 -10.00 -11.87 -22.14
CA ILE A 334 -10.59 -13.21 -21.86
C ILE A 334 -12.12 -13.16 -21.82
N ARG A 335 -12.69 -12.01 -21.43
CA ARG A 335 -14.14 -11.76 -21.43
C ARG A 335 -14.48 -10.66 -22.44
N TRP A 336 -13.89 -10.73 -23.63
CA TRP A 336 -14.01 -9.68 -24.64
C TRP A 336 -15.47 -9.30 -24.98
N ASP A 337 -16.39 -10.26 -25.04
CA ASP A 337 -17.81 -9.97 -25.29
C ASP A 337 -18.47 -9.15 -24.16
N VAL A 338 -18.06 -9.36 -22.90
CA VAL A 338 -18.53 -8.58 -21.76
C VAL A 338 -17.93 -7.18 -21.81
N VAL A 339 -16.63 -7.08 -22.12
CA VAL A 339 -15.95 -5.78 -22.30
C VAL A 339 -16.66 -4.95 -23.37
N LYS A 340 -16.98 -5.53 -24.53
CA LYS A 340 -17.71 -4.85 -25.61
C LYS A 340 -19.10 -4.37 -25.18
N GLN A 341 -19.85 -5.18 -24.43
CA GLN A 341 -21.18 -4.79 -23.95
C GLN A 341 -21.12 -3.60 -22.99
N ILE A 342 -20.17 -3.61 -22.05
CA ILE A 342 -19.95 -2.51 -21.11
C ILE A 342 -19.47 -1.27 -21.86
N ALA A 343 -18.49 -1.43 -22.75
CA ALA A 343 -17.95 -0.33 -23.55
C ALA A 343 -19.07 0.32 -24.38
N LYS A 344 -19.91 -0.46 -25.04
CA LYS A 344 -21.09 0.05 -25.75
C LYS A 344 -21.99 0.89 -24.83
N TYR A 345 -22.32 0.40 -23.64
CA TYR A 345 -23.09 1.17 -22.67
C TYR A 345 -22.42 2.50 -22.32
N VAL A 346 -21.11 2.48 -22.05
CA VAL A 346 -20.34 3.69 -21.73
C VAL A 346 -20.37 4.70 -22.89
N LYS A 347 -20.15 4.23 -24.13
CA LYS A 347 -20.12 5.08 -25.33
C LYS A 347 -21.50 5.65 -25.68
N ASP A 348 -22.54 4.83 -25.61
CA ASP A 348 -23.93 5.24 -25.85
C ASP A 348 -24.38 6.32 -24.84
N ASN A 349 -23.75 6.37 -23.66
CA ASN A 349 -24.00 7.35 -22.60
C ASN A 349 -22.90 8.44 -22.49
N GLY A 350 -22.11 8.64 -23.55
CA GLY A 350 -21.17 9.78 -23.65
C GLY A 350 -19.87 9.67 -22.85
N GLY A 351 -19.58 8.49 -22.29
CA GLY A 351 -18.33 8.22 -21.56
C GLY A 351 -17.13 7.92 -22.46
N LYS A 352 -15.95 7.90 -21.83
CA LYS A 352 -14.68 7.47 -22.45
C LYS A 352 -14.23 6.15 -21.87
N THR A 353 -13.53 5.37 -22.68
CA THR A 353 -13.11 4.00 -22.35
C THR A 353 -11.61 3.81 -22.54
N ARG A 354 -10.99 3.12 -21.59
CA ARG A 354 -9.60 2.65 -21.73
C ARG A 354 -9.51 1.19 -21.34
N MET A 355 -8.71 0.42 -22.06
CA MET A 355 -8.40 -0.97 -21.70
C MET A 355 -6.92 -1.11 -21.35
N ASN A 356 -6.63 -1.65 -20.18
CA ASN A 356 -5.29 -2.11 -19.84
C ASN A 356 -5.20 -3.61 -20.10
N THR A 357 -4.18 -4.04 -20.83
CA THR A 357 -4.03 -5.43 -21.27
C THR A 357 -2.56 -5.85 -21.27
N ASP A 358 -2.31 -7.15 -21.23
CA ASP A 358 -1.01 -7.73 -21.54
C ASP A 358 -0.71 -7.77 -23.05
N GLY A 359 -1.70 -7.45 -23.89
CA GLY A 359 -1.58 -7.40 -25.34
C GLY A 359 -1.74 -8.74 -26.04
N HIS A 360 -2.08 -9.81 -25.33
CA HIS A 360 -2.30 -11.14 -25.92
C HIS A 360 -3.72 -11.34 -26.48
N GLY A 361 -4.49 -10.27 -26.68
CA GLY A 361 -5.91 -10.34 -27.02
C GLY A 361 -6.23 -11.18 -28.26
N ASN A 362 -5.42 -11.07 -29.32
CA ASN A 362 -5.59 -11.87 -30.54
C ASN A 362 -5.31 -13.36 -30.30
N PHE A 363 -4.22 -13.66 -29.57
CA PHE A 363 -3.85 -15.01 -29.18
C PHE A 363 -4.94 -15.68 -28.32
N ILE A 364 -5.46 -14.97 -27.32
CA ILE A 364 -6.51 -15.43 -26.41
C ILE A 364 -7.81 -15.74 -27.16
N ASN A 365 -8.21 -14.85 -28.08
CA ASN A 365 -9.47 -14.96 -28.81
C ASN A 365 -9.36 -15.80 -30.10
N LYS A 366 -8.16 -16.27 -30.45
CA LYS A 366 -7.86 -17.08 -31.65
C LYS A 366 -8.29 -16.41 -32.96
N ARG A 367 -8.29 -15.07 -33.00
CA ARG A 367 -8.66 -14.24 -34.15
C ARG A 367 -8.17 -12.81 -33.93
N ASP A 368 -8.11 -12.02 -35.00
CA ASP A 368 -7.81 -10.59 -34.87
C ASP A 368 -9.03 -9.84 -34.31
N ILE A 369 -8.91 -9.36 -33.07
CA ILE A 369 -9.94 -8.54 -32.41
C ILE A 369 -9.66 -7.04 -32.54
N THR A 370 -8.49 -6.64 -33.06
CA THR A 370 -8.10 -5.22 -33.11
C THR A 370 -9.05 -4.32 -33.90
N PRO A 371 -9.71 -4.77 -35.00
CA PRO A 371 -10.71 -3.95 -35.67
C PRO A 371 -11.94 -3.64 -34.80
N GLU A 372 -12.26 -4.49 -33.81
CA GLU A 372 -13.39 -4.28 -32.89
C GLU A 372 -13.10 -3.22 -31.83
N LEU A 373 -11.85 -2.76 -31.69
CA LEU A 373 -11.49 -1.67 -30.79
C LEU A 373 -12.06 -0.33 -31.28
N LYS A 374 -12.23 -0.18 -32.60
CA LYS A 374 -12.74 1.04 -33.22
C LYS A 374 -14.10 1.40 -32.63
N ASP A 375 -14.24 2.64 -32.16
CA ASP A 375 -15.44 3.19 -31.52
C ASP A 375 -15.88 2.47 -30.21
N THR A 376 -15.17 1.41 -29.80
CA THR A 376 -15.42 0.64 -28.57
C THR A 376 -14.47 1.04 -27.45
N ILE A 377 -13.16 1.13 -27.74
CA ILE A 377 -12.11 1.46 -26.78
C ILE A 377 -11.37 2.70 -27.29
N ASP A 378 -11.36 3.78 -26.51
CA ASP A 378 -10.71 5.05 -26.91
C ASP A 378 -9.19 4.99 -26.74
N THR A 379 -8.70 4.20 -25.79
CA THR A 379 -7.27 4.02 -25.53
C THR A 379 -6.96 2.60 -25.07
N VAL A 380 -5.91 1.99 -25.62
CA VAL A 380 -5.40 0.70 -25.18
C VAL A 380 -4.00 0.89 -24.58
N SER A 381 -3.86 0.55 -23.30
CA SER A 381 -2.58 0.56 -22.60
C SER A 381 -2.06 -0.87 -22.48
N ILE A 382 -0.93 -1.14 -23.11
CA ILE A 382 -0.32 -2.48 -23.19
C ILE A 382 0.90 -2.52 -22.27
N SER A 383 1.06 -3.61 -21.51
CA SER A 383 2.24 -3.83 -20.67
C SER A 383 3.37 -4.43 -21.50
N LEU A 384 4.30 -3.58 -21.97
CA LEU A 384 5.52 -4.00 -22.66
C LEU A 384 6.44 -4.78 -21.72
N ASN A 385 6.67 -4.23 -20.52
CA ASN A 385 7.54 -4.74 -19.45
C ASN A 385 9.03 -4.96 -19.79
N SER A 386 9.37 -5.51 -20.96
CA SER A 386 10.74 -5.61 -21.49
C SER A 386 10.70 -5.61 -23.02
N THR A 387 11.77 -5.09 -23.64
CA THR A 387 12.01 -5.20 -25.08
C THR A 387 12.71 -6.51 -25.47
N ASP A 388 13.29 -7.23 -24.50
CA ASP A 388 13.91 -8.53 -24.73
C ASP A 388 12.87 -9.65 -24.56
N PRO A 389 12.64 -10.49 -25.58
CA PRO A 389 11.64 -11.56 -25.50
C PRO A 389 11.90 -12.57 -24.35
N GLY A 390 13.17 -12.85 -24.05
CA GLY A 390 13.55 -13.79 -23.00
C GLY A 390 13.28 -13.23 -21.60
N GLN A 391 13.61 -11.96 -21.37
CA GLN A 391 13.29 -11.26 -20.14
C GLN A 391 11.78 -11.06 -19.99
N TYR A 392 11.07 -10.69 -21.07
CA TYR A 392 9.60 -10.61 -21.10
C TYR A 392 8.97 -11.92 -20.63
N ALA A 393 9.39 -13.04 -21.21
CA ALA A 393 8.91 -14.38 -20.86
C ALA A 393 9.10 -14.69 -19.36
N LYS A 394 10.25 -14.33 -18.79
CA LYS A 394 10.54 -14.50 -17.35
C LYS A 394 9.65 -13.62 -16.47
N LEU A 395 9.53 -12.33 -16.81
CA LEU A 395 8.75 -11.36 -16.04
C LEU A 395 7.25 -11.70 -16.06
N MET A 396 6.73 -12.12 -17.21
CA MET A 396 5.33 -12.45 -17.43
C MET A 396 4.98 -13.91 -17.11
N ARG A 397 6.00 -14.77 -16.97
CA ARG A 397 5.90 -16.24 -16.85
C ARG A 397 5.06 -16.86 -17.97
N VAL A 398 5.40 -16.51 -19.20
CA VAL A 398 4.78 -17.01 -20.44
C VAL A 398 5.83 -17.49 -21.43
N ASP A 399 5.38 -18.10 -22.53
CA ASP A 399 6.27 -18.44 -23.64
C ASP A 399 6.81 -17.17 -24.32
N ALA A 400 8.09 -17.19 -24.73
CA ALA A 400 8.75 -16.04 -25.35
C ALA A 400 8.10 -15.60 -26.68
N SER A 401 7.41 -16.50 -27.38
CA SER A 401 6.63 -16.14 -28.59
C SER A 401 5.53 -15.11 -28.30
N LEU A 402 4.99 -15.07 -27.08
CA LEU A 402 3.94 -14.11 -26.72
C LEU A 402 4.43 -12.66 -26.69
N HIS A 403 5.74 -12.42 -26.59
CA HIS A 403 6.29 -11.08 -26.82
C HIS A 403 5.98 -10.60 -28.25
N GLY A 404 6.13 -11.47 -29.24
CA GLY A 404 5.80 -11.18 -30.64
C GLY A 404 4.29 -10.94 -30.83
N GLU A 405 3.45 -11.76 -30.21
CA GLU A 405 1.99 -11.59 -30.23
C GLU A 405 1.55 -10.24 -29.64
N MET A 406 2.13 -9.85 -28.50
CA MET A 406 1.87 -8.55 -27.87
C MET A 406 2.25 -7.39 -28.79
N LEU A 407 3.42 -7.45 -29.45
CA LEU A 407 3.85 -6.41 -30.38
C LEU A 407 3.00 -6.35 -31.65
N ASP A 408 2.61 -7.51 -32.21
CA ASP A 408 1.70 -7.57 -33.35
C ASP A 408 0.34 -6.95 -33.01
N PHE A 409 -0.20 -7.27 -31.84
CA PHE A 409 -1.43 -6.68 -31.34
C PHE A 409 -1.32 -5.15 -31.22
N ALA A 410 -0.23 -4.64 -30.62
CA ALA A 410 0.01 -3.20 -30.51
C ALA A 410 0.08 -2.51 -31.88
N LYS A 411 0.80 -3.10 -32.84
CA LYS A 411 0.98 -2.56 -34.20
C LYS A 411 -0.31 -2.56 -35.01
N LYS A 412 -1.21 -3.51 -34.78
CA LYS A 412 -2.53 -3.55 -35.43
C LYS A 412 -3.53 -2.60 -34.77
N ALA A 413 -3.56 -2.59 -33.43
CA ALA A 413 -4.49 -1.78 -32.64
C ALA A 413 -4.35 -0.28 -32.91
N LYS A 414 -3.13 0.22 -33.18
CA LYS A 414 -2.90 1.65 -33.46
C LYS A 414 -3.66 2.18 -34.69
N ASN A 415 -4.12 1.29 -35.58
CA ASN A 415 -4.96 1.68 -36.73
C ASN A 415 -6.43 1.95 -36.35
N PHE A 416 -6.84 1.57 -35.14
CA PHE A 416 -8.24 1.59 -34.70
C PHE A 416 -8.48 2.38 -33.41
N THR A 417 -7.44 2.58 -32.59
CA THR A 417 -7.50 3.27 -31.30
C THR A 417 -6.15 3.90 -30.97
N HIS A 418 -6.13 4.85 -30.03
CA HIS A 418 -4.89 5.27 -29.39
C HIS A 418 -4.25 4.08 -28.65
N VAL A 419 -2.95 3.88 -28.82
CA VAL A 419 -2.17 2.84 -28.12
C VAL A 419 -1.07 3.47 -27.29
N VAL A 420 -0.88 2.95 -26.07
CA VAL A 420 0.22 3.30 -25.17
C VAL A 420 0.92 2.01 -24.76
N LEU A 421 2.24 1.93 -24.92
CA LEU A 421 3.05 0.86 -24.34
C LEU A 421 3.70 1.34 -23.05
N SER A 422 3.68 0.49 -22.02
CA SER A 422 4.21 0.83 -20.71
C SER A 422 5.14 -0.22 -20.14
N VAL A 423 6.16 0.25 -19.43
CA VAL A 423 7.08 -0.59 -18.65
C VAL A 423 6.86 -0.34 -17.16
N VAL A 424 7.05 -1.40 -16.37
CA VAL A 424 7.10 -1.32 -14.91
C VAL A 424 8.55 -1.02 -14.52
N GLY A 425 8.76 -0.03 -13.66
CA GLY A 425 10.08 0.46 -13.25
C GLY A 425 10.84 -0.49 -12.34
N LEU A 426 11.02 -1.75 -12.74
CA LEU A 426 11.89 -2.71 -12.07
C LEU A 426 13.36 -2.38 -12.37
N SER A 427 14.24 -2.66 -11.40
CA SER A 427 15.69 -2.41 -11.52
C SER A 427 16.36 -3.11 -12.72
N GLU A 428 15.72 -4.17 -13.23
CA GLU A 428 16.23 -5.01 -14.32
C GLU A 428 15.80 -4.51 -15.72
N VAL A 429 14.94 -3.50 -15.81
CA VAL A 429 14.36 -3.02 -17.08
C VAL A 429 15.03 -1.72 -17.53
N ASP A 430 15.61 -1.74 -18.74
CA ASP A 430 16.18 -0.54 -19.37
C ASP A 430 15.08 0.37 -19.93
N LYS A 431 14.77 1.44 -19.20
CA LYS A 431 13.68 2.37 -19.48
C LYS A 431 13.92 3.22 -20.73
N GLU A 432 15.15 3.65 -20.96
CA GLU A 432 15.51 4.49 -22.11
C GLU A 432 15.50 3.66 -23.39
N ALA A 433 16.02 2.43 -23.35
CA ALA A 433 15.92 1.50 -24.46
C ALA A 433 14.45 1.17 -24.78
N ALA A 434 13.63 0.93 -23.76
CA ALA A 434 12.20 0.67 -23.94
C ALA A 434 11.47 1.87 -24.58
N LYS A 435 11.73 3.09 -24.11
CA LYS A 435 11.14 4.30 -24.68
C LYS A 435 11.51 4.46 -26.14
N LYS A 436 12.79 4.30 -26.47
CA LYS A 436 13.29 4.37 -27.85
C LYS A 436 12.60 3.34 -28.74
N PHE A 437 12.57 2.08 -28.31
CA PHE A 437 11.92 0.99 -29.03
C PHE A 437 10.42 1.26 -29.28
N VAL A 438 9.69 1.71 -28.27
CA VAL A 438 8.25 1.98 -28.39
C VAL A 438 7.96 3.09 -29.40
N VAL A 439 8.71 4.19 -29.33
CA VAL A 439 8.47 5.36 -30.19
C VAL A 439 8.97 5.12 -31.61
N GLU A 440 10.15 4.53 -31.79
CA GLU A 440 10.79 4.39 -33.10
C GLU A 440 10.33 3.13 -33.86
N GLU A 441 10.21 1.98 -33.18
CA GLU A 441 9.95 0.68 -33.84
C GLU A 441 8.47 0.30 -33.87
N VAL A 442 7.72 0.66 -32.83
CA VAL A 442 6.28 0.38 -32.75
C VAL A 442 5.46 1.57 -33.28
N GLY A 443 5.93 2.79 -33.02
CA GLY A 443 5.28 4.04 -33.42
C GLY A 443 4.02 4.32 -32.62
N VAL A 444 4.10 4.17 -31.30
CA VAL A 444 3.01 4.45 -30.33
C VAL A 444 3.57 5.20 -29.11
N ASP A 445 2.69 5.70 -28.25
CA ASP A 445 3.10 6.46 -27.08
C ASP A 445 3.73 5.57 -25.99
N PHE A 446 4.70 6.13 -25.27
CA PHE A 446 5.38 5.46 -24.15
C PHE A 446 4.96 6.03 -22.81
N ARG A 447 4.69 5.15 -21.83
CA ARG A 447 4.46 5.54 -20.43
C ARG A 447 5.28 4.68 -19.47
N GLU A 448 6.07 5.33 -18.63
CA GLU A 448 6.70 4.66 -17.49
C GLU A 448 5.71 4.51 -16.33
N ARG A 449 5.74 3.36 -15.65
CA ARG A 449 5.05 3.13 -14.38
C ARG A 449 6.11 2.92 -13.30
N GLU A 450 6.13 3.76 -12.28
CA GLU A 450 7.00 3.49 -11.12
C GLU A 450 6.57 2.17 -10.46
N TYR A 451 7.56 1.37 -10.06
CA TYR A 451 7.37 0.18 -9.24
C TYR A 451 7.93 0.50 -7.87
N PHE A 452 7.17 1.24 -7.08
CA PHE A 452 7.46 1.44 -5.68
C PHE A 452 6.25 2.04 -4.98
#